data_AF-A0A1I7SY55-F1
#
_entry.id   AF-A0A1I7SY55-F1
#
_cell.length_a   1.000
_cell.length_b   1.000
_cell.length_c   1.000
_cell.angle_alpha   90.00
_cell.angle_beta   90.00
_cell.angle_gamma   90.00
#
_symmetry.space_group_name_H-M   'P 1'
#
loop_
_entity.id
_entity.type
_entity.pdbx_description
1 polymer ?
#
loop_
_entity_poly.entity_id
_entity_poly.type
_entity_poly.pdbx_seq_one_letter_code
_entity_poly.pdbx_strand_id
1 'polypeptide(L)'
;LRHAAENKTGIGFMNQELTHNFNAAELFGAPLKMTFTQGWAEQNWVIIILLGAIMILMIASQFFTQLQIMSKNVSDETKNSPMYRQQRILLYIIPFAFIFSGVTFPLALNIYWFTSNLWTMGQQYIVIKNMPTPGSEAWRQRQARLKAKGKLTEEEAAEIDRIEGTGEAQDPTLEELEAEGDLAADYIEGFLDIADLDGDLDISVASGRAYVSVTGGGEDLDRLAMPDTVQALQDLTRLAVQGGTGRFSRLILDIGGSRDARAAELGRLVDAAVAQLAAGRTEVELEPMSSYERKLVHDIVAERGYHSESRGEGRDRRL
;
A
#
# COMPACT_ATOMS: atom_id res chain seq x y z
N LEU A 1 16.21 6.40 34.37
CA LEU A 1 17.16 5.33 34.75
C LEU A 1 18.61 5.77 34.62
N ARG A 2 19.05 6.31 33.47
CA ARG A 2 20.43 6.85 33.33
C ARG A 2 20.80 7.91 34.37
N HIS A 3 19.97 8.95 34.55
CA HIS A 3 20.22 9.99 35.57
C HIS A 3 20.27 9.45 37.00
N ALA A 4 19.44 8.45 37.30
CA ALA A 4 19.42 7.80 38.60
C ALA A 4 20.73 7.05 38.86
N ALA A 5 21.23 6.32 37.86
CA ALA A 5 22.52 5.62 37.92
C ALA A 5 23.70 6.60 38.13
N GLU A 6 23.55 7.87 37.74
CA GLU A 6 24.51 8.96 37.99
C GLU A 6 24.31 9.67 39.36
N ASN A 7 23.50 9.11 40.27
CA ASN A 7 23.10 9.74 41.55
C ASN A 7 22.37 11.08 41.43
N LYS A 8 21.74 11.37 40.28
CA LYS A 8 20.88 12.55 40.09
C LYS A 8 19.42 12.11 40.20
N THR A 9 18.58 12.97 40.79
CA THR A 9 17.12 12.75 40.81
C THR A 9 16.64 12.47 39.38
N GLY A 10 15.94 11.36 39.19
CA GLY A 10 15.46 10.96 37.88
C GLY A 10 14.39 11.90 37.33
N ILE A 11 14.03 11.70 36.06
CA ILE A 11 12.97 12.48 35.40
C ILE A 11 11.61 11.82 35.68
N GLY A 12 10.56 12.62 35.90
CA GLY A 12 9.19 12.16 36.12
C GLY A 12 8.91 11.74 37.57
N PHE A 13 8.30 10.58 37.79
CA PHE A 13 7.93 10.08 39.12
C PHE A 13 9.11 9.62 39.99
N MET A 14 10.34 9.71 39.49
CA MET A 14 11.52 9.19 40.19
C MET A 14 12.09 10.22 41.16
N ASN A 15 11.56 10.24 42.38
CA ASN A 15 12.02 11.11 43.46
C ASN A 15 13.40 10.66 44.03
N GLN A 16 13.93 11.43 44.99
CA GLN A 16 15.25 11.19 45.59
C GLN A 16 15.32 9.84 46.33
N GLU A 17 14.24 9.44 46.99
CA GLU A 17 14.13 8.16 47.68
C GLU A 17 14.17 6.98 46.70
N LEU A 18 13.38 7.03 45.62
CA LEU A 18 13.39 6.03 44.56
C LEU A 18 14.75 5.96 43.86
N THR A 19 15.44 7.08 43.72
CA THR A 19 16.81 7.13 43.16
C THR A 19 17.80 6.41 44.09
N HIS A 20 17.70 6.63 45.40
CA HIS A 20 18.53 5.95 46.39
C HIS A 20 18.28 4.43 46.39
N ASN A 21 17.00 4.03 46.42
CA ASN A 21 16.58 2.63 46.35
C ASN A 21 17.07 1.96 45.06
N PHE A 22 16.99 2.67 43.93
CA PHE A 22 17.52 2.19 42.65
C PHE A 22 19.03 1.98 42.68
N ASN A 23 19.80 2.91 43.28
CA ASN A 23 21.26 2.83 43.34
C ASN A 23 21.79 1.79 44.34
N ALA A 24 20.96 1.36 45.28
CA ALA A 24 21.20 0.27 46.21
C ALA A 24 20.66 -1.08 45.72
N ALA A 25 19.87 -1.10 44.64
CA ALA A 25 19.27 -2.31 44.13
C ALA A 25 20.29 -3.20 43.42
N GLU A 26 20.25 -4.49 43.76
CA GLU A 26 21.10 -5.53 43.18
C GLU A 26 20.22 -6.66 42.63
N LEU A 27 20.68 -7.27 41.53
CA LEU A 27 20.08 -8.46 40.95
C LEU A 27 21.11 -9.57 40.95
N PHE A 28 20.87 -10.65 41.70
CA PHE A 28 21.83 -11.74 41.88
C PHE A 28 23.23 -11.28 42.36
N GLY A 29 23.31 -10.20 43.14
CA GLY A 29 24.58 -9.59 43.60
C GLY A 29 25.24 -8.64 42.60
N ALA A 30 24.57 -8.31 41.49
CA ALA A 30 25.00 -7.31 40.52
C ALA A 30 24.23 -5.97 40.73
N PRO A 31 24.91 -4.85 41.08
CA PRO A 31 24.27 -3.55 41.16
C PRO A 31 23.64 -3.11 39.84
N LEU A 32 22.36 -2.73 39.87
CA LEU A 32 21.58 -2.39 38.67
C LEU A 32 22.09 -1.13 37.93
N LYS A 33 22.84 -0.28 38.62
CA LYS A 33 23.45 0.94 38.06
C LYS A 33 24.73 0.69 37.26
N MET A 34 25.35 -0.47 37.40
CA MET A 34 26.65 -0.74 36.76
C MET A 34 26.50 -1.01 35.27
N THR A 35 27.53 -0.63 34.53
CA THR A 35 27.69 -0.86 33.09
C THR A 35 28.64 -2.04 32.83
N PHE A 36 28.69 -2.51 31.59
CA PHE A 36 29.58 -3.62 31.21
C PHE A 36 31.07 -3.28 31.45
N THR A 37 31.49 -2.05 31.12
CA THR A 37 32.87 -1.59 31.29
C THR A 37 33.26 -1.47 32.76
N GLN A 38 32.34 -1.03 33.62
CA GLN A 38 32.54 -0.99 35.07
C GLN A 38 32.63 -2.41 35.65
N GLY A 39 31.74 -3.32 35.25
CA GLY A 39 31.81 -4.72 35.66
C GLY A 39 33.13 -5.39 35.26
N TRP A 40 33.65 -5.07 34.08
CA TRP A 40 34.98 -5.53 33.64
C TRP A 40 36.12 -4.94 34.49
N ALA A 41 36.12 -3.63 34.72
CA ALA A 41 37.15 -2.95 35.50
C ALA A 41 37.20 -3.44 36.96
N GLU A 42 36.05 -3.73 37.55
CA GLU A 42 35.92 -4.20 38.94
C GLU A 42 36.00 -5.74 39.06
N GLN A 43 36.27 -6.46 37.96
CA GLN A 43 36.29 -7.94 37.90
C GLN A 43 35.01 -8.61 38.44
N ASN A 44 33.86 -7.93 38.30
CA ASN A 44 32.58 -8.47 38.71
C ASN A 44 32.01 -9.38 37.60
N TRP A 45 32.42 -10.65 37.64
CA TRP A 45 32.02 -11.66 36.65
C TRP A 45 30.50 -11.90 36.59
N VAL A 46 29.79 -11.72 37.71
CA VAL A 46 28.34 -11.85 37.75
C VAL A 46 27.69 -10.82 36.83
N ILE A 47 28.13 -9.55 36.92
CA ILE A 47 27.64 -8.47 36.03
C ILE A 47 27.96 -8.77 34.57
N ILE A 48 29.20 -9.17 34.27
CA ILE A 48 29.66 -9.41 32.90
C ILE A 48 28.82 -10.52 32.24
N ILE A 49 28.63 -11.63 32.95
CA ILE A 49 27.83 -12.77 32.47
C ILE A 49 26.36 -12.35 32.29
N LEU A 50 25.80 -11.65 33.27
CA LEU A 50 24.39 -11.26 33.25
C LEU A 50 24.09 -10.24 32.14
N LEU A 51 24.93 -9.21 31.97
CA LEU A 51 24.83 -8.25 30.87
C LEU A 51 25.06 -8.91 29.51
N GLY A 52 26.06 -9.79 29.40
CA GLY A 52 26.31 -10.55 28.17
C GLY A 52 25.12 -11.41 27.77
N ALA A 53 24.52 -12.13 28.73
CA ALA A 53 23.34 -12.94 28.51
C ALA A 53 22.12 -12.08 28.09
N ILE A 54 21.84 -10.98 28.80
CA ILE A 54 20.75 -10.06 28.45
C ILE A 54 20.96 -9.47 27.05
N MET A 55 22.19 -9.08 26.70
CA MET A 55 22.48 -8.51 25.39
C MET A 55 22.21 -9.52 24.26
N ILE A 56 22.64 -10.77 24.42
CA ILE A 56 22.35 -11.85 23.46
C ILE A 56 20.84 -12.07 23.35
N LEU A 57 20.15 -12.16 24.49
CA LEU A 57 18.70 -12.36 24.52
C LEU A 57 17.94 -11.18 23.90
N MET A 58 18.38 -9.95 24.12
CA MET A 58 17.80 -8.74 23.52
C MET A 58 17.97 -8.71 22.00
N ILE A 59 19.16 -9.02 21.50
CA ILE A 59 19.43 -9.07 20.07
C ILE A 59 18.57 -10.15 19.43
N ALA A 60 18.54 -11.35 20.03
CA ALA A 60 17.69 -12.45 19.57
C ALA A 60 16.22 -12.05 19.58
N SER A 61 15.69 -11.58 20.73
CA SER A 61 14.28 -11.21 20.85
C SER A 61 13.88 -10.11 19.88
N GLN A 62 14.72 -9.09 19.70
CA GLN A 62 14.45 -7.99 18.78
C GLN A 62 14.47 -8.47 17.31
N PHE A 63 15.42 -9.34 16.96
CA PHE A 63 15.49 -9.93 15.64
C PHE A 63 14.25 -10.79 15.35
N PHE A 64 13.82 -11.61 16.32
CA PHE A 64 12.59 -12.39 16.22
C PHE A 64 11.35 -11.51 16.08
N THR A 65 11.21 -10.46 16.88
CA THR A 65 10.08 -9.51 16.77
C THR A 65 10.05 -8.84 15.39
N GLN A 66 11.20 -8.43 14.86
CA GLN A 66 11.26 -7.85 13.51
C GLN A 66 10.94 -8.86 12.42
N LEU A 67 11.43 -10.09 12.52
CA LEU A 67 11.03 -11.16 11.62
C LEU A 67 9.52 -11.42 11.70
N GLN A 68 8.94 -11.39 12.89
CA GLN A 68 7.51 -11.59 13.09
C GLN A 68 6.68 -10.53 12.33
N ILE A 69 7.08 -9.25 12.41
CA ILE A 69 6.44 -8.16 11.67
C ILE A 69 6.58 -8.36 10.16
N MET A 70 7.80 -8.64 9.69
CA MET A 70 8.15 -8.75 8.26
C MET A 70 7.69 -10.05 7.58
N SER A 71 7.29 -11.03 8.38
CA SER A 71 6.84 -12.34 7.92
C SER A 71 5.36 -12.31 7.49
N LYS A 72 4.59 -13.33 7.88
CA LYS A 72 3.25 -13.67 7.36
C LYS A 72 2.18 -12.57 7.53
N ASN A 73 2.47 -11.45 8.18
CA ASN A 73 1.53 -10.36 8.45
C ASN A 73 1.74 -9.11 7.58
N VAL A 74 2.49 -9.22 6.48
CA VAL A 74 2.66 -8.15 5.48
C VAL A 74 1.87 -8.51 4.22
N SER A 75 1.13 -7.56 3.64
CA SER A 75 0.41 -7.77 2.37
C SER A 75 1.38 -7.91 1.20
N ASP A 76 0.96 -8.60 0.14
CA ASP A 76 1.85 -8.86 -1.00
C ASP A 76 2.22 -7.58 -1.77
N GLU A 77 1.33 -6.60 -1.82
CA GLU A 77 1.63 -5.24 -2.33
C GLU A 77 2.76 -4.57 -1.52
N THR A 78 2.65 -4.63 -0.19
CA THR A 78 3.65 -4.01 0.70
C THR A 78 5.01 -4.67 0.56
N LYS A 79 5.07 -6.00 0.36
CA LYS A 79 6.34 -6.73 0.14
C LYS A 79 7.13 -6.21 -1.07
N ASN A 80 6.44 -5.70 -2.09
CA ASN A 80 7.06 -5.15 -3.30
C ASN A 80 7.44 -3.66 -3.18
N SER A 81 7.01 -2.98 -2.10
CA SER A 81 7.27 -1.56 -1.89
C SER A 81 8.73 -1.23 -1.56
N PRO A 82 9.22 -0.01 -1.88
CA PRO A 82 10.51 0.50 -1.40
C PRO A 82 10.65 0.48 0.13
N MET A 83 9.55 0.70 0.86
CA MET A 83 9.52 0.70 2.33
C MET A 83 9.91 -0.67 2.91
N TYR A 84 9.41 -1.77 2.34
CA TYR A 84 9.75 -3.13 2.80
C TYR A 84 11.24 -3.42 2.63
N ARG A 85 11.84 -2.97 1.51
CA ARG A 85 13.29 -3.08 1.29
C ARG A 85 14.09 -2.34 2.34
N GLN A 86 13.67 -1.11 2.70
CA GLN A 86 14.31 -0.33 3.76
C GLN A 86 14.21 -1.03 5.13
N GLN A 87 13.04 -1.59 5.47
CA GLN A 87 12.85 -2.35 6.71
C GLN A 87 13.74 -3.60 6.77
N ARG A 88 13.92 -4.32 5.66
CA ARG A 88 14.84 -5.46 5.57
C ARG A 88 16.28 -5.07 5.82
N ILE A 89 16.73 -3.91 5.35
CA ILE A 89 18.09 -3.42 5.61
C ILE A 89 18.24 -3.10 7.10
N LEU A 90 17.26 -2.39 7.67
CA LEU A 90 17.28 -2.00 9.07
C LEU A 90 17.31 -3.21 10.02
N LEU A 91 16.66 -4.32 9.67
CA LEU A 91 16.70 -5.59 10.42
C LEU A 91 18.15 -6.04 10.72
N TYR A 92 19.06 -5.88 9.77
CA TYR A 92 20.46 -6.28 9.96
C TYR A 92 21.30 -5.21 10.67
N ILE A 93 20.90 -3.93 10.61
CA ILE A 93 21.62 -2.83 11.25
C ILE A 93 21.32 -2.75 12.76
N ILE A 94 20.06 -2.95 13.16
CA ILE A 94 19.61 -2.82 14.55
C ILE A 94 20.42 -3.71 15.53
N PRO A 95 20.72 -4.98 15.24
CA PRO A 95 21.56 -5.83 16.10
C PRO A 95 22.91 -5.19 16.46
N PHE A 96 23.57 -4.52 15.51
CA PHE A 96 24.86 -3.85 15.78
C PHE A 96 24.70 -2.64 16.70
N ALA A 97 23.61 -1.88 16.54
CA ALA A 97 23.30 -0.76 17.44
C ALA A 97 23.07 -1.24 18.89
N PHE A 98 22.42 -2.40 19.07
CA PHE A 98 22.20 -2.98 20.40
C PHE A 98 23.47 -3.47 21.06
N ILE A 99 24.46 -3.97 20.31
CA ILE A 99 25.77 -4.35 20.87
C ILE A 99 26.46 -3.11 21.48
N PHE A 100 26.47 -1.98 20.77
CA PHE A 100 27.06 -0.74 21.28
C PHE A 100 26.30 -0.19 22.51
N SER A 101 24.97 -0.25 22.45
CA SER A 101 24.08 0.17 23.52
C SER A 101 24.29 -0.66 24.80
N GLY A 102 24.35 -1.99 24.67
CA GLY A 102 24.48 -2.91 25.80
C GLY A 102 25.77 -2.74 26.61
N VAL A 103 26.86 -2.31 25.96
CA VAL A 103 28.13 -2.03 26.63
C VAL A 103 28.13 -0.66 27.33
N THR A 104 27.44 0.32 26.75
CA THR A 104 27.50 1.73 27.18
C THR A 104 26.52 2.04 28.33
N PHE A 105 25.37 1.36 28.37
CA PHE A 105 24.30 1.71 29.30
C PHE A 105 24.23 0.81 30.55
N PRO A 106 23.66 1.33 31.67
CA PRO A 106 23.49 0.55 32.90
C PRO A 106 22.64 -0.70 32.74
N LEU A 107 22.90 -1.71 33.56
CA LEU A 107 22.15 -2.97 33.60
C LEU A 107 20.64 -2.77 33.69
N ALA A 108 20.17 -1.86 34.54
CA ALA A 108 18.74 -1.57 34.66
C ALA A 108 18.07 -1.14 33.34
N LEU A 109 18.76 -0.35 32.52
CA LEU A 109 18.20 0.13 31.26
C LEU A 109 18.11 -1.02 30.24
N ASN A 110 19.10 -1.91 30.23
CA ASN A 110 19.08 -3.12 29.41
C ASN A 110 17.96 -4.08 29.84
N ILE A 111 17.78 -4.31 31.14
CA ILE A 111 16.65 -5.12 31.65
C ILE A 111 15.32 -4.52 31.23
N TYR A 112 15.17 -3.20 31.37
CA TYR A 112 13.96 -2.48 30.95
C TYR A 112 13.67 -2.68 29.46
N TRP A 113 14.65 -2.44 28.59
CA TRP A 113 14.48 -2.65 27.15
C TRP A 113 14.18 -4.09 26.80
N PHE A 114 14.87 -5.05 27.42
CA PHE A 114 14.59 -6.46 27.22
C PHE A 114 13.14 -6.82 27.59
N THR A 115 12.69 -6.35 28.74
CA THR A 115 11.33 -6.62 29.24
C THR A 115 10.28 -5.99 28.32
N SER A 116 10.53 -4.76 27.87
CA SER A 116 9.70 -4.07 26.88
C SER A 116 9.63 -4.84 25.57
N ASN A 117 10.76 -5.35 25.07
CA ASN A 117 10.80 -6.13 23.83
C ASN A 117 9.99 -7.43 23.95
N LEU A 118 10.08 -8.14 25.09
CA LEU A 118 9.28 -9.35 25.34
C LEU A 118 7.78 -9.02 25.38
N TRP A 119 7.42 -7.91 26.01
CA TRP A 119 6.03 -7.44 26.04
C TRP A 119 5.51 -7.13 24.63
N THR A 120 6.27 -6.36 23.85
CA THR A 120 5.93 -6.05 22.45
C THR A 120 5.80 -7.32 21.61
N MET A 121 6.70 -8.30 21.77
CA MET A 121 6.61 -9.59 21.08
C MET A 121 5.31 -10.34 21.44
N GLY A 122 4.94 -10.33 22.72
CA GLY A 122 3.69 -10.94 23.20
C GLY A 122 2.45 -10.24 22.62
N GLN A 123 2.41 -8.89 22.67
CA GLN A 123 1.35 -8.10 22.07
C GLN A 123 1.25 -8.38 20.57
N GLN A 124 2.37 -8.33 19.85
CA GLN A 124 2.42 -8.53 18.42
C GLN A 124 1.94 -9.93 18.03
N TYR A 125 2.30 -10.96 18.80
CA TYR A 125 1.78 -12.31 18.60
C TYR A 125 0.26 -12.38 18.75
N ILE A 126 -0.31 -11.74 19.77
CA ILE A 126 -1.77 -11.68 19.98
C ILE A 126 -2.45 -10.95 18.83
N VAL A 127 -1.91 -9.80 18.41
CA VAL A 127 -2.44 -9.00 17.30
C VAL A 127 -2.42 -9.80 16.00
N ILE A 128 -1.29 -10.39 15.60
CA ILE A 128 -1.19 -11.18 14.37
C ILE A 128 -2.14 -12.38 14.39
N LYS A 129 -2.33 -13.01 15.56
CA LYS A 129 -3.20 -14.17 15.69
C LYS A 129 -4.69 -13.82 15.62
N ASN A 130 -5.10 -12.70 16.22
CA ASN A 130 -6.51 -12.35 16.40
C ASN A 130 -7.01 -11.34 15.35
N MET A 131 -6.15 -10.41 14.95
CA MET A 131 -6.41 -9.30 14.02
C MET A 131 -5.26 -9.19 12.99
N PRO A 132 -5.05 -10.22 12.15
CA PRO A 132 -4.02 -10.17 11.11
C PRO A 132 -4.35 -9.10 10.06
N THR A 133 -3.31 -8.53 9.48
CA THR A 133 -3.42 -7.50 8.44
C THR A 133 -4.11 -8.07 7.20
N PRO A 134 -5.16 -7.43 6.65
CA PRO A 134 -5.86 -7.90 5.45
C PRO A 134 -4.91 -8.14 4.26
N GLY A 135 -5.16 -9.18 3.48
CA GLY A 135 -4.33 -9.58 2.33
C GLY A 135 -2.98 -10.25 2.69
N SER A 136 -2.62 -10.31 3.97
CA SER A 136 -1.43 -11.05 4.42
C SER A 136 -1.66 -12.57 4.48
N GLU A 137 -0.59 -13.36 4.46
CA GLU A 137 -0.68 -14.83 4.57
C GLU A 137 -1.33 -15.30 5.88
N ALA A 138 -1.07 -14.60 6.99
CA ALA A 138 -1.67 -14.89 8.30
C ALA A 138 -3.17 -14.66 8.28
N TRP A 139 -3.62 -13.61 7.57
CA TRP A 139 -5.03 -13.33 7.35
C TRP A 139 -5.67 -14.42 6.50
N ARG A 140 -5.05 -14.82 5.38
CA ARG A 140 -5.55 -15.92 4.53
C ARG A 140 -5.70 -17.24 5.30
N GLN A 141 -4.73 -17.58 6.16
CA GLN A 141 -4.83 -18.76 7.03
C GLN A 141 -5.96 -18.63 8.06
N ARG A 142 -6.19 -17.44 8.63
CA ARG A 142 -7.31 -17.19 9.54
C ARG A 142 -8.65 -17.36 8.79
N GLN A 143 -8.77 -16.78 7.61
CA GLN A 143 -9.99 -16.87 6.81
C GLN A 143 -10.27 -18.30 6.34
N ALA A 144 -9.25 -19.05 5.90
CA ALA A 144 -9.38 -20.47 5.58
C ALA A 144 -9.89 -21.30 6.79
N ARG A 145 -9.45 -20.97 8.01
CA ARG A 145 -9.93 -21.61 9.24
C ARG A 145 -11.37 -21.23 9.59
N LEU A 146 -11.80 -20.00 9.31
CA LEU A 146 -13.18 -19.55 9.51
C LEU A 146 -14.12 -20.20 8.49
N LYS A 147 -13.71 -20.25 7.22
CA LYS A 147 -14.39 -20.94 6.13
C LYS A 147 -14.58 -22.43 6.45
N ALA A 148 -13.52 -23.12 6.87
CA ALA A 148 -13.60 -24.53 7.27
C ALA A 148 -14.52 -24.79 8.47
N LYS A 149 -14.77 -23.77 9.31
CA LYS A 149 -15.69 -23.84 10.45
C LYS A 149 -17.11 -23.36 10.13
N GLY A 150 -17.38 -22.96 8.88
CA GLY A 150 -18.66 -22.37 8.47
C GLY A 150 -19.01 -21.07 9.19
N LYS A 151 -17.99 -20.31 9.64
CA LYS A 151 -18.17 -19.05 10.38
C LYS A 151 -17.89 -17.81 9.53
N LEU A 152 -17.68 -17.98 8.23
CA LEU A 152 -17.42 -16.90 7.31
C LEU A 152 -18.77 -16.30 6.88
N THR A 153 -18.97 -15.00 7.11
CA THR A 153 -20.16 -14.31 6.59
C THR A 153 -20.04 -14.08 5.09
N GLU A 154 -21.15 -13.80 4.41
CA GLU A 154 -21.15 -13.44 2.98
C GLU A 154 -20.34 -12.15 2.73
N GLU A 155 -20.44 -11.17 3.63
CA GLU A 155 -19.64 -9.94 3.58
C GLU A 155 -18.14 -10.20 3.73
N GLU A 156 -17.74 -11.09 4.65
CA GLU A 156 -16.35 -11.47 4.84
C GLU A 156 -15.81 -12.27 3.64
N ALA A 157 -16.63 -13.11 3.03
CA ALA A 157 -16.29 -13.82 1.80
C ALA A 157 -16.08 -12.86 0.63
N ALA A 158 -16.99 -11.89 0.44
CA ALA A 158 -16.87 -10.86 -0.58
C ALA A 158 -15.64 -9.97 -0.37
N GLU A 159 -15.30 -9.62 0.89
CA GLU A 159 -14.08 -8.88 1.21
C GLU A 159 -12.82 -9.71 0.90
N ILE A 160 -12.85 -11.03 1.09
CA ILE A 160 -11.76 -11.92 0.68
C ILE A 160 -11.56 -11.88 -0.82
N ASP A 161 -12.64 -12.05 -1.56
CA ASP A 161 -12.60 -12.05 -3.01
C ASP A 161 -12.14 -10.69 -3.58
N ARG A 162 -12.51 -9.57 -2.94
CA ARG A 162 -12.02 -8.23 -3.26
C ARG A 162 -10.51 -8.09 -3.03
N ILE A 163 -10.03 -8.49 -1.85
CA ILE A 163 -8.62 -8.34 -1.48
C ILE A 163 -7.71 -9.28 -2.27
N GLU A 164 -8.12 -10.51 -2.51
CA GLU A 164 -7.34 -11.50 -3.24
C GLU A 164 -7.44 -11.32 -4.77
N GLY A 165 -8.36 -10.47 -5.25
CA GLY A 165 -8.65 -10.32 -6.67
C GLY A 165 -9.14 -11.62 -7.32
N THR A 166 -9.62 -12.58 -6.49
CA THR A 166 -10.13 -13.90 -6.89
C THR A 166 -11.63 -13.91 -7.05
N GLY A 167 -12.32 -12.84 -6.63
CA GLY A 167 -13.70 -12.65 -7.02
C GLY A 167 -13.76 -12.62 -8.54
N GLU A 168 -14.56 -13.53 -9.11
CA GLU A 168 -15.27 -13.15 -10.32
C GLU A 168 -15.98 -11.84 -9.93
N ALA A 169 -15.47 -10.71 -10.43
CA ALA A 169 -16.27 -9.50 -10.45
C ALA A 169 -17.52 -9.95 -11.20
N GLN A 170 -18.61 -10.22 -10.48
CA GLN A 170 -19.88 -10.48 -11.11
C GLN A 170 -20.09 -9.26 -11.98
N ASP A 171 -20.10 -9.48 -13.30
CA ASP A 171 -20.29 -8.39 -14.23
C ASP A 171 -21.58 -7.71 -13.79
N PRO A 172 -21.54 -6.38 -13.54
CA PRO A 172 -22.67 -5.66 -12.99
C PRO A 172 -23.89 -5.94 -13.86
N THR A 173 -25.02 -6.18 -13.20
CA THR A 173 -26.27 -6.45 -13.91
C THR A 173 -26.65 -5.24 -14.76
N LEU A 174 -27.49 -5.43 -15.78
CA LEU A 174 -27.94 -4.32 -16.62
C LEU A 174 -28.54 -3.19 -15.78
N GLU A 175 -29.38 -3.54 -14.80
CA GLU A 175 -30.03 -2.58 -13.88
C GLU A 175 -29.00 -1.80 -13.04
N GLU A 176 -27.92 -2.46 -12.62
CA GLU A 176 -26.82 -1.80 -11.89
C GLU A 176 -26.01 -0.86 -12.78
N LEU A 177 -25.83 -1.20 -14.05
CA LEU A 177 -25.14 -0.36 -15.04
C LEU A 177 -26.00 0.84 -15.46
N GLU A 178 -27.32 0.66 -15.58
CA GLU A 178 -28.26 1.75 -15.82
C GLU A 178 -28.24 2.74 -14.65
N ALA A 179 -28.32 2.25 -13.41
CA ALA A 179 -28.20 3.09 -12.22
C ALA A 179 -26.83 3.79 -12.10
N GLU A 180 -25.74 3.13 -12.49
CA GLU A 180 -24.40 3.74 -12.59
C GLU A 180 -24.38 4.89 -13.60
N GLY A 181 -25.04 4.70 -14.75
CA GLY A 181 -25.19 5.73 -15.79
C GLY A 181 -26.01 6.93 -15.32
N ASP A 182 -27.12 6.71 -14.63
CA ASP A 182 -27.97 7.78 -14.09
C ASP A 182 -27.21 8.66 -13.09
N LEU A 183 -26.54 8.06 -12.10
CA LEU A 183 -25.72 8.82 -11.15
C LEU A 183 -24.59 9.60 -11.84
N ALA A 184 -23.99 9.01 -12.87
CA ALA A 184 -22.93 9.64 -13.62
C ALA A 184 -23.45 10.85 -14.42
N ALA A 185 -24.62 10.70 -15.04
CA ALA A 185 -25.29 11.78 -15.77
C ALA A 185 -25.69 12.91 -14.83
N ASP A 186 -26.32 12.62 -13.68
CA ASP A 186 -26.67 13.62 -12.66
C ASP A 186 -25.45 14.45 -12.22
N TYR A 187 -24.31 13.79 -12.04
CA TYR A 187 -23.07 14.47 -11.64
C TYR A 187 -22.53 15.39 -12.75
N ILE A 188 -22.56 14.94 -14.00
CA ILE A 188 -22.09 15.73 -15.14
C ILE A 188 -23.06 16.86 -15.47
N GLU A 189 -24.37 16.62 -15.44
CA GLU A 189 -25.41 17.64 -15.62
C GLU A 189 -25.23 18.75 -14.56
N GLY A 190 -25.10 18.37 -13.28
CA GLY A 190 -24.83 19.34 -12.22
C GLY A 190 -23.51 20.11 -12.40
N PHE A 191 -22.49 19.49 -12.98
CA PHE A 191 -21.25 20.18 -13.33
C PHE A 191 -21.45 21.20 -14.46
N LEU A 192 -22.15 20.82 -15.53
CA LEU A 192 -22.45 21.69 -16.68
C LEU A 192 -23.30 22.89 -16.25
N ASP A 193 -24.33 22.66 -15.42
CA ASP A 193 -25.18 23.71 -14.85
C ASP A 193 -24.38 24.73 -14.03
N ILE A 194 -23.48 24.25 -13.16
CA ILE A 194 -22.64 25.13 -12.34
C ILE A 194 -21.65 25.92 -13.20
N ALA A 195 -21.16 25.30 -14.27
CA ALA A 195 -20.19 25.91 -15.18
C ALA A 195 -20.83 26.81 -16.25
N ASP A 196 -22.17 26.87 -16.32
CA ASP A 196 -22.92 27.60 -17.35
C ASP A 196 -22.56 27.12 -18.77
N LEU A 197 -22.53 25.79 -18.96
CA LEU A 197 -22.15 25.14 -20.22
C LEU A 197 -23.33 24.37 -20.80
N ASP A 198 -23.61 24.58 -22.08
CA ASP A 198 -24.62 23.81 -22.81
C ASP A 198 -24.10 22.40 -23.14
N GLY A 199 -24.97 21.40 -23.02
CA GLY A 199 -24.65 20.01 -23.34
C GLY A 199 -25.85 19.09 -23.23
N ASP A 200 -26.11 18.31 -24.27
CA ASP A 200 -27.07 17.21 -24.26
C ASP A 200 -26.37 15.93 -23.77
N LEU A 201 -26.89 15.34 -22.69
CA LEU A 201 -26.41 14.06 -22.16
C LEU A 201 -27.18 12.87 -22.76
N ASP A 202 -26.45 11.84 -23.14
CA ASP A 202 -26.98 10.52 -23.52
C ASP A 202 -26.33 9.42 -22.69
N ILE A 203 -27.15 8.50 -22.18
CA ILE A 203 -26.73 7.37 -21.36
C ILE A 203 -26.95 6.08 -22.15
N SER A 204 -25.94 5.23 -22.20
CA SER A 204 -26.08 3.90 -22.80
C SER A 204 -25.28 2.85 -22.05
N VAL A 205 -25.68 1.58 -22.19
CA VAL A 205 -24.95 0.45 -21.61
C VAL A 205 -24.42 -0.43 -22.73
N ALA A 206 -23.11 -0.63 -22.76
CA ALA A 206 -22.47 -1.46 -23.79
C ALA A 206 -21.28 -2.22 -23.21
N SER A 207 -21.05 -3.45 -23.67
CA SER A 207 -19.87 -4.24 -23.28
C SER A 207 -19.63 -4.34 -21.76
N GLY A 208 -20.70 -4.42 -20.97
CA GLY A 208 -20.64 -4.51 -19.50
C GLY A 208 -20.18 -3.21 -18.81
N ARG A 209 -20.41 -2.04 -19.42
CA ARG A 209 -20.07 -0.73 -18.87
C ARG A 209 -21.17 0.29 -19.17
N ALA A 210 -21.34 1.23 -18.26
CA ALA A 210 -22.12 2.44 -18.48
C ALA A 210 -21.30 3.44 -19.33
N TYR A 211 -21.97 4.08 -20.28
CA TYR A 211 -21.44 5.14 -21.11
C TYR A 211 -22.28 6.39 -20.90
N VAL A 212 -21.61 7.50 -20.67
CA VAL A 212 -22.22 8.83 -20.62
C VAL A 212 -21.56 9.65 -21.70
N SER A 213 -22.36 10.16 -22.64
CA SER A 213 -21.89 10.98 -23.74
C SER A 213 -22.49 12.38 -23.62
N VAL A 214 -21.65 13.40 -23.72
CA VAL A 214 -22.07 14.80 -23.75
C VAL A 214 -21.83 15.33 -25.15
N THR A 215 -22.89 15.80 -25.79
CA THR A 215 -22.87 16.37 -27.15
C THR A 215 -23.56 17.72 -27.17
N GLY A 216 -23.47 18.47 -28.27
CA GLY A 216 -24.24 19.72 -28.40
C GLY A 216 -23.89 20.81 -27.38
N GLY A 217 -22.80 21.55 -27.62
CA GLY A 217 -22.41 22.68 -26.74
C GLY A 217 -21.40 23.65 -27.37
N GLY A 218 -21.29 23.65 -28.71
CA GLY A 218 -20.45 24.57 -29.47
C GLY A 218 -18.99 24.64 -29.02
N GLU A 219 -18.41 25.85 -29.04
CA GLU A 219 -17.01 26.10 -28.64
C GLU A 219 -16.74 25.84 -27.15
N ASP A 220 -17.78 25.88 -26.30
CA ASP A 220 -17.63 25.70 -24.86
C ASP A 220 -17.43 24.22 -24.50
N LEU A 221 -18.10 23.32 -25.21
CA LEU A 221 -17.87 21.87 -25.08
C LEU A 221 -16.49 21.44 -25.64
N ASP A 222 -15.98 22.13 -26.67
CA ASP A 222 -14.65 21.85 -27.25
C ASP A 222 -13.52 22.02 -26.23
N ARG A 223 -13.67 22.95 -25.28
CA ARG A 223 -12.70 23.14 -24.18
C ARG A 223 -12.72 21.96 -23.20
N LEU A 224 -13.88 21.37 -22.97
CA LEU A 224 -14.03 20.19 -22.12
C LEU A 224 -13.57 18.91 -22.82
N ALA A 225 -13.65 18.85 -24.15
CA ALA A 225 -13.26 17.69 -24.96
C ALA A 225 -11.74 17.42 -25.00
N MET A 226 -10.91 18.25 -24.33
CA MET A 226 -9.47 18.01 -24.23
C MET A 226 -9.17 16.70 -23.48
N PRO A 227 -8.22 15.85 -23.93
CA PRO A 227 -8.00 14.52 -23.36
C PRO A 227 -7.79 14.49 -21.85
N ASP A 228 -6.95 15.39 -21.33
CA ASP A 228 -6.66 15.47 -19.89
C ASP A 228 -7.89 15.91 -19.09
N THR A 229 -8.71 16.80 -19.65
CA THR A 229 -9.94 17.29 -19.03
C THR A 229 -11.00 16.21 -19.00
N VAL A 230 -11.24 15.51 -20.11
CA VAL A 230 -12.18 14.38 -20.17
C VAL A 230 -11.76 13.27 -19.22
N GLN A 231 -10.46 12.96 -19.15
CA GLN A 231 -9.95 11.96 -18.23
C GLN A 231 -10.15 12.37 -16.77
N ALA A 232 -9.87 13.64 -16.43
CA ALA A 232 -10.10 14.17 -15.09
C ALA A 232 -11.58 14.14 -14.70
N LEU A 233 -12.48 14.58 -15.59
CA LEU A 233 -13.92 14.53 -15.38
C LEU A 233 -14.40 13.08 -15.22
N GLN A 234 -13.93 12.16 -16.07
CA GLN A 234 -14.27 10.74 -15.95
C GLN A 234 -13.88 10.17 -14.58
N ASP A 235 -12.68 10.49 -14.08
CA ASP A 235 -12.22 9.98 -12.78
C ASP A 235 -13.01 10.61 -11.62
N LEU A 236 -13.36 11.90 -11.71
CA LEU A 236 -14.25 12.55 -10.74
C LEU A 236 -15.65 11.94 -10.73
N THR A 237 -16.23 11.70 -11.90
CA THR A 237 -17.55 11.06 -12.02
C THR A 237 -17.51 9.65 -11.46
N ARG A 238 -16.46 8.87 -11.73
CA ARG A 238 -16.30 7.53 -11.12
C ARG A 238 -16.23 7.58 -9.61
N LEU A 239 -15.58 8.58 -9.04
CA LEU A 239 -15.54 8.80 -7.59
C LEU A 239 -16.92 9.19 -7.03
N ALA A 240 -17.65 10.05 -7.73
CA ALA A 240 -19.01 10.43 -7.35
C ALA A 240 -19.94 9.21 -7.34
N VAL A 241 -19.90 8.39 -8.39
CA VAL A 241 -20.68 7.15 -8.49
C VAL A 241 -20.24 6.11 -7.45
N GLN A 242 -18.95 6.01 -7.15
CA GLN A 242 -18.46 5.16 -6.07
C GLN A 242 -18.98 5.63 -4.71
N GLY A 243 -19.08 6.94 -4.48
CA GLY A 243 -19.71 7.50 -3.28
C GLY A 243 -21.18 7.11 -3.13
N GLY A 244 -21.92 7.03 -4.24
CA GLY A 244 -23.34 6.65 -4.25
C GLY A 244 -23.60 5.14 -4.20
N THR A 245 -22.76 4.32 -4.84
CA THR A 245 -22.99 2.87 -4.99
C THR A 245 -22.12 2.01 -4.09
N GLY A 246 -21.06 2.57 -3.49
CA GLY A 246 -20.04 1.84 -2.72
C GLY A 246 -19.15 0.93 -3.58
N ARG A 247 -19.34 0.89 -4.90
CA ARG A 247 -18.58 0.05 -5.84
C ARG A 247 -17.69 0.92 -6.72
N PHE A 248 -16.56 0.35 -7.16
CA PHE A 248 -15.73 1.01 -8.17
C PHE A 248 -16.47 1.00 -9.52
N SER A 249 -16.72 2.19 -10.05
CA SER A 249 -17.35 2.38 -11.35
C SER A 249 -16.33 2.17 -12.48
N ARG A 250 -16.78 1.50 -13.55
CA ARG A 250 -16.02 1.34 -14.80
C ARG A 250 -16.63 2.19 -15.93
N LEU A 251 -17.44 3.19 -15.58
CA LEU A 251 -18.11 4.07 -16.53
C LEU A 251 -17.11 4.69 -17.50
N ILE A 252 -17.58 4.98 -18.71
CA ILE A 252 -16.81 5.72 -19.68
C ILE A 252 -17.54 7.01 -20.02
N LEU A 253 -16.81 8.12 -19.94
CA LEU A 253 -17.30 9.44 -20.29
C LEU A 253 -16.76 9.82 -21.68
N ASP A 254 -17.62 10.34 -22.53
CA ASP A 254 -17.26 10.95 -23.81
C ASP A 254 -17.82 12.37 -23.86
N ILE A 255 -16.98 13.35 -24.19
CA ILE A 255 -17.39 14.75 -24.31
C ILE A 255 -16.98 15.24 -25.69
N GLY A 256 -17.93 15.74 -26.48
CA GLY A 256 -17.64 16.34 -27.79
C GLY A 256 -16.93 15.40 -28.77
N GLY A 257 -17.14 14.09 -28.68
CA GLY A 257 -16.45 13.11 -29.53
C GLY A 257 -14.96 12.92 -29.18
N SER A 258 -14.57 13.21 -27.94
CA SER A 258 -13.22 13.00 -27.42
C SER A 258 -12.65 11.60 -27.71
N ARG A 259 -13.50 10.58 -27.67
CA ARG A 259 -13.12 9.20 -27.97
C ARG A 259 -12.69 9.01 -29.42
N ASP A 260 -13.48 9.54 -30.36
CA ASP A 260 -13.17 9.47 -31.79
C ASP A 260 -11.93 10.28 -32.12
N ALA A 261 -11.79 11.47 -31.51
CA ALA A 261 -10.60 12.30 -31.64
C ALA A 261 -9.33 11.56 -31.17
N ARG A 262 -9.41 10.88 -30.01
CA ARG A 262 -8.31 10.09 -29.45
C ARG A 262 -8.00 8.86 -30.31
N ALA A 263 -9.02 8.18 -30.84
CA ALA A 263 -8.83 7.07 -31.77
C ALA A 263 -8.08 7.51 -33.04
N ALA A 264 -8.44 8.67 -33.60
CA ALA A 264 -7.76 9.24 -34.77
C ALA A 264 -6.32 9.66 -34.47
N GLU A 265 -6.03 10.14 -33.26
CA GLU A 265 -4.66 10.45 -32.81
C GLU A 265 -3.82 9.18 -32.69
N LEU A 266 -4.33 8.14 -32.05
CA LEU A 266 -3.65 6.84 -31.95
C LEU A 266 -3.41 6.22 -33.33
N GLY A 267 -4.36 6.38 -34.26
CA GLY A 267 -4.18 5.99 -35.67
C GLY A 267 -2.99 6.70 -36.32
N ARG A 268 -2.88 8.02 -36.15
CA ARG A 268 -1.73 8.81 -36.65
C ARG A 268 -0.40 8.39 -36.02
N LEU A 269 -0.41 8.05 -34.74
CA LEU A 269 0.77 7.56 -34.03
C LEU A 269 1.21 6.20 -34.59
N VAL A 270 0.27 5.30 -34.87
CA VAL A 270 0.56 4.02 -35.55
C VAL A 270 1.08 4.25 -36.97
N ASP A 271 0.49 5.16 -37.74
CA ASP A 271 0.96 5.49 -39.09
C ASP A 271 2.42 5.99 -39.08
N ALA A 272 2.77 6.83 -38.12
CA ALA A 272 4.13 7.30 -37.93
C ALA A 272 5.10 6.18 -37.51
N ALA A 273 4.66 5.23 -36.69
CA ALA A 273 5.45 4.06 -36.31
C ALA A 273 5.68 3.12 -37.51
N VAL A 274 4.64 2.88 -38.31
CA VAL A 274 4.72 2.08 -39.55
C VAL A 274 5.68 2.72 -40.55
N ALA A 275 5.65 4.04 -40.72
CA ALA A 275 6.60 4.74 -41.59
C ALA A 275 8.05 4.58 -41.12
N GLN A 276 8.30 4.55 -39.81
CA GLN A 276 9.63 4.31 -39.24
C GLN A 276 10.12 2.87 -39.45
N LEU A 277 9.22 1.88 -39.34
CA LEU A 277 9.51 0.49 -39.68
C LEU A 277 9.85 0.34 -41.17
N ALA A 278 9.08 0.98 -42.05
CA ALA A 278 9.34 1.00 -43.49
C ALA A 278 10.67 1.69 -43.84
N ALA A 279 11.11 2.67 -43.04
CA ALA A 279 12.41 3.32 -43.17
C ALA A 279 13.60 2.48 -42.65
N GLY A 280 13.35 1.24 -42.21
CA GLY A 280 14.38 0.27 -41.84
C GLY A 280 14.58 0.06 -40.34
N ARG A 281 13.70 0.57 -39.47
CA ARG A 281 13.70 0.17 -38.06
C ARG A 281 13.13 -1.25 -37.92
N THR A 282 13.70 -2.04 -37.01
CA THR A 282 13.23 -3.39 -36.71
C THR A 282 12.07 -3.43 -35.71
N GLU A 283 11.98 -2.44 -34.82
CA GLU A 283 10.92 -2.32 -33.80
C GLU A 283 10.73 -0.82 -33.48
N VAL A 284 9.52 -0.43 -33.11
CA VAL A 284 9.20 0.94 -32.67
C VAL A 284 8.39 0.82 -31.38
N GLU A 285 8.89 1.44 -30.33
CA GLU A 285 8.26 1.50 -29.02
C GLU A 285 7.36 2.73 -28.93
N LEU A 286 6.13 2.55 -28.46
CA LEU A 286 5.14 3.61 -28.29
C LEU A 286 5.13 4.12 -26.84
N GLU A 287 4.53 5.31 -26.65
CA GLU A 287 4.35 5.86 -25.31
C GLU A 287 3.42 4.97 -24.44
N PRO A 288 3.62 4.94 -23.11
CA PRO A 288 2.70 4.25 -22.21
C PRO A 288 1.27 4.75 -22.37
N MET A 289 0.31 3.84 -22.43
CA MET A 289 -1.09 4.15 -22.64
C MET A 289 -2.00 3.18 -21.87
N SER A 290 -3.25 3.58 -21.64
CA SER A 290 -4.22 2.79 -20.89
C SER A 290 -4.51 1.44 -21.55
N SER A 291 -5.09 0.50 -20.80
CA SER A 291 -5.45 -0.81 -21.35
C SER A 291 -6.45 -0.74 -22.51
N TYR A 292 -7.33 0.27 -22.52
CA TYR A 292 -8.28 0.50 -23.60
C TYR A 292 -7.56 1.00 -24.85
N GLU A 293 -6.70 2.02 -24.70
CA GLU A 293 -5.91 2.57 -25.81
C GLU A 293 -4.98 1.50 -26.41
N ARG A 294 -4.32 0.67 -25.58
CA ARG A 294 -3.50 -0.44 -26.09
C ARG A 294 -4.29 -1.42 -26.92
N LYS A 295 -5.52 -1.75 -26.51
CA LYS A 295 -6.41 -2.61 -27.30
C LYS A 295 -6.72 -1.97 -28.66
N LEU A 296 -7.10 -0.69 -28.66
CA LEU A 296 -7.40 0.03 -29.88
C LEU A 296 -6.19 0.11 -30.81
N VAL A 297 -4.99 0.37 -30.26
CA VAL A 297 -3.74 0.36 -31.03
C VAL A 297 -3.42 -1.02 -31.57
N HIS A 298 -3.61 -2.10 -30.80
CA HIS A 298 -3.45 -3.47 -31.31
C HIS A 298 -4.35 -3.73 -32.53
N ASP A 299 -5.62 -3.34 -32.47
CA ASP A 299 -6.57 -3.50 -33.57
C ASP A 299 -6.13 -2.70 -34.81
N ILE A 300 -5.78 -1.41 -34.63
CA ILE A 300 -5.28 -0.49 -35.67
C ILE A 300 -3.98 -1.01 -36.33
N VAL A 301 -3.07 -1.57 -35.55
CA VAL A 301 -1.80 -2.16 -36.00
C VAL A 301 -2.05 -3.44 -36.81
N ALA A 302 -2.95 -4.30 -36.34
CA ALA A 302 -3.33 -5.53 -37.02
C ALA A 302 -3.99 -5.24 -38.37
N GLU A 303 -4.87 -4.24 -38.45
CA GLU A 303 -5.47 -3.76 -39.70
C GLU A 303 -4.42 -3.30 -40.73
N ARG A 304 -3.30 -2.75 -40.26
CA ARG A 304 -2.16 -2.33 -41.10
C ARG A 304 -1.21 -3.47 -41.46
N GLY A 305 -1.46 -4.69 -40.99
CA GLY A 305 -0.66 -5.88 -41.29
C GLY A 305 0.63 -6.00 -40.45
N TYR A 306 0.71 -5.31 -39.32
CA TYR A 306 1.85 -5.37 -38.40
C TYR A 306 1.48 -6.16 -37.13
N HIS A 307 2.50 -6.55 -36.36
CA HIS A 307 2.34 -7.19 -35.06
C HIS A 307 2.75 -6.24 -33.94
N SER A 308 2.03 -6.30 -32.82
CA SER A 308 2.31 -5.51 -31.62
C SER A 308 2.29 -6.40 -30.39
N GLU A 309 3.17 -6.12 -29.43
CA GLU A 309 3.27 -6.85 -28.16
C GLU A 309 3.32 -5.85 -27.01
N SER A 310 2.55 -6.09 -25.95
CA SER A 310 2.59 -5.19 -24.80
C SER A 310 3.68 -5.58 -23.80
N ARG A 311 4.57 -4.62 -23.48
CA ARG A 311 5.65 -4.76 -22.49
C ARG A 311 5.48 -3.79 -21.31
N GLY A 312 5.97 -4.19 -20.13
CA GLY A 312 5.90 -3.39 -18.90
C GLY A 312 4.75 -3.76 -17.96
N GLU A 313 4.67 -3.09 -16.80
CA GLU A 313 3.68 -3.35 -15.75
C GLU A 313 2.93 -2.07 -15.37
N GLY A 314 1.63 -2.21 -15.04
CA GLY A 314 0.80 -1.11 -14.55
C GLY A 314 0.74 0.08 -15.50
N ARG A 315 1.09 1.27 -14.98
CA ARG A 315 1.00 2.57 -15.66
C ARG A 315 2.12 2.81 -16.68
N ASP A 316 3.23 2.07 -16.56
CA ASP A 316 4.38 2.18 -17.49
C ASP A 316 4.27 1.17 -18.64
N ARG A 317 3.15 0.44 -18.73
CA ARG A 317 2.90 -0.57 -19.73
C ARG A 317 2.60 0.09 -21.08
N ARG A 318 3.31 -0.38 -22.11
CA ARG A 318 3.32 0.19 -23.47
C ARG A 318 3.30 -0.91 -24.53
N LEU A 319 3.43 -0.49 -25.79
CA LEU A 319 3.42 -1.33 -27.00
C LEU A 319 4.69 -1.14 -27.81
#